data_AF-A0A2B7ZWS3-F1
#
_entry.id   AF-A0A2B7ZWS3-F1
#
_cell.length_a   1.000
_cell.length_b   1.000
_cell.length_c   1.000
_cell.angle_alpha   90.00
_cell.angle_beta   90.00
_cell.angle_gamma   90.00
#
_symmetry.space_group_name_H-M   'P 1'
#
loop_
_entity.id
_entity.type
_entity.pdbx_description
1 polymer ?
#
loop_
_entity_poly.entity_id
_entity_poly.type
_entity_poly.pdbx_seq_one_letter_code
_entity_poly.pdbx_strand_id
1 'polypeptide(L)'
;MNQTVLVFQNKGRSKAMFKGVLLLWLLMSGSFASANDPTEQVIVSIERKSTNIKVVLKDIERQCDLRFFYNPRRVDVMRKVTVDFHYKPLEEALDKIFEGTPVKYEFRG
;
A
#
# COMPACT_ATOMS: atom_id res chain seq x y z
N MET A 1 23.95 6.91 5.37
CA MET A 1 22.82 6.66 6.32
C MET A 1 21.54 6.64 5.50
N ASN A 2 20.94 5.46 5.28
CA ASN A 2 19.83 5.32 4.35
C ASN A 2 18.49 5.70 5.02
N GLN A 3 17.66 6.47 4.32
CA GLN A 3 16.30 6.82 4.74
C GLN A 3 15.35 5.81 4.10
N THR A 4 14.70 4.95 4.90
CA THR A 4 13.82 3.89 4.38
C THR A 4 12.41 4.05 4.93
N VAL A 5 11.42 3.96 4.05
CA VAL A 5 10.00 3.84 4.37
C VAL A 5 9.61 2.37 4.20
N LEU A 6 9.15 1.74 5.27
CA LEU A 6 8.68 0.37 5.22
C LEU A 6 7.18 0.36 4.90
N VAL A 7 6.79 -0.44 3.92
CA VAL A 7 5.40 -0.63 3.50
C VAL A 7 4.96 -2.01 3.95
N PHE A 8 3.99 -2.07 4.86
CA PHE A 8 3.44 -3.33 5.37
C PHE A 8 2.01 -3.53 4.90
N GLN A 9 1.66 -4.77 4.54
CA GLN A 9 0.27 -5.17 4.38
C GLN A 9 -0.43 -5.12 5.74
N ASN A 10 -1.52 -4.38 5.84
CA ASN A 10 -2.30 -4.32 7.06
C ASN A 10 -3.09 -5.63 7.19
N LYS A 11 -2.56 -6.59 7.95
CA LYS A 11 -3.23 -7.88 8.21
C LYS A 11 -4.38 -7.74 9.21
N GLY A 12 -5.16 -6.67 9.12
CA GLY A 12 -6.35 -6.39 9.89
C GLY A 12 -7.53 -7.16 9.32
N ARG A 13 -7.60 -8.47 9.62
CA ARG A 13 -8.75 -9.30 9.28
C ARG A 13 -10.04 -8.65 9.76
N SER A 14 -10.82 -8.07 8.83
CA SER A 14 -12.22 -7.74 9.07
C SER A 14 -12.95 -9.02 9.46
N LYS A 15 -13.37 -9.11 10.72
CA LYS A 15 -14.26 -10.18 11.19
C LYS A 15 -15.68 -9.78 10.81
N ALA A 16 -16.22 -10.39 9.76
CA ALA A 16 -17.65 -10.55 9.59
C ALA A 16 -17.94 -11.96 9.07
N MET A 17 -18.62 -12.69 9.95
CA MET A 17 -19.03 -14.08 9.92
C MET A 17 -20.03 -14.36 8.78
N PHE A 18 -19.69 -15.22 7.82
CA PHE A 18 -20.66 -15.79 6.87
C PHE A 18 -20.69 -17.32 7.02
N LYS A 19 -21.18 -17.79 8.17
CA LYS A 19 -21.34 -19.24 8.46
C LYS A 19 -22.48 -19.93 7.69
N GLY A 20 -23.22 -19.20 6.85
CA GLY A 20 -24.33 -19.73 6.05
C GLY A 20 -23.96 -20.30 4.67
N VAL A 21 -22.76 -20.01 4.14
CA VAL A 21 -22.27 -20.50 2.83
C VAL A 21 -21.21 -21.60 3.00
N LEU A 22 -21.09 -22.17 4.19
CA LEU A 22 -20.11 -23.23 4.47
C LEU A 22 -20.53 -24.62 3.95
N LEU A 23 -21.82 -24.83 3.64
CA LEU A 23 -22.33 -26.12 3.19
C LEU A 23 -22.32 -26.29 1.65
N LEU A 24 -22.33 -25.21 0.88
CA LEU A 24 -22.39 -25.25 -0.60
C LEU A 24 -21.00 -25.24 -1.27
N TRP A 25 -19.95 -24.90 -0.52
CA TRP A 25 -18.59 -24.70 -1.04
C TRP A 25 -17.65 -25.91 -0.86
N LEU A 26 -18.17 -27.02 -0.33
CA LEU A 26 -17.40 -28.24 -0.07
C LEU A 26 -17.10 -29.06 -1.35
N LEU A 27 -17.71 -28.73 -2.49
CA LEU A 27 -17.61 -29.50 -3.74
C LEU A 27 -16.62 -28.92 -4.78
N MET A 28 -16.04 -27.73 -4.54
CA MET A 28 -15.10 -27.08 -5.47
C MET A 28 -13.63 -27.09 -5.02
N SER A 29 -13.26 -27.90 -4.02
CA SER A 29 -11.87 -28.00 -3.53
C SER A 29 -11.08 -29.07 -4.29
N GLY A 30 -10.94 -28.87 -5.61
CA GLY A 30 -10.02 -29.63 -6.45
C GLY A 30 -9.18 -28.66 -7.27
N SER A 31 -7.94 -28.43 -6.84
CA SER A 31 -6.93 -27.52 -7.44
C SER A 31 -7.24 -26.04 -7.14
N PHE A 32 -6.34 -25.24 -6.56
CA PHE A 32 -4.97 -24.98 -6.98
C PHE A 32 -4.01 -24.92 -5.80
N ALA A 33 -2.95 -25.73 -5.86
CA ALA A 33 -1.68 -25.37 -5.27
C ALA A 33 -0.99 -24.41 -6.25
N SER A 34 -0.78 -23.16 -5.84
CA SER A 34 0.27 -22.33 -6.40
C SER A 34 0.85 -21.50 -5.26
N ALA A 35 1.94 -22.01 -4.69
CA ALA A 35 2.83 -21.23 -3.84
C ALA A 35 3.72 -20.35 -4.73
N ASN A 36 3.10 -19.39 -5.39
CA ASN A 36 3.74 -18.15 -5.81
C ASN A 36 2.83 -17.10 -5.21
N ASP A 37 3.25 -16.40 -4.15
CA ASP A 37 2.60 -15.16 -3.75
C ASP A 37 2.60 -14.27 -5.00
N PRO A 38 1.47 -14.10 -5.72
CA PRO A 38 1.40 -13.04 -6.69
C PRO A 38 1.44 -11.80 -5.82
N THR A 39 2.53 -11.03 -5.86
CA THR A 39 2.49 -9.67 -5.34
C THR A 39 1.45 -8.94 -6.17
N GLU A 40 0.19 -8.96 -5.70
CA GLU A 40 -0.91 -8.28 -6.36
C GLU A 40 -0.50 -6.82 -6.51
N GLN A 41 -0.38 -6.37 -7.75
CA GLN A 41 0.17 -5.07 -8.04
C GLN A 41 -0.87 -4.03 -7.62
N VAL A 42 -0.58 -3.33 -6.53
CA VAL A 42 -1.50 -2.37 -5.92
C VAL A 42 -1.62 -1.15 -6.82
N ILE A 43 -2.83 -0.86 -7.29
CA ILE A 43 -3.18 0.31 -8.10
C ILE A 43 -3.79 1.41 -7.23
N VAL A 44 -3.32 2.64 -7.42
CA VAL A 44 -3.76 3.83 -6.68
C VAL A 44 -4.22 4.93 -7.63
N SER A 45 -5.21 5.70 -7.18
CA SER A 45 -5.65 6.92 -7.86
C SER A 45 -5.76 8.05 -6.84
N ILE A 46 -4.86 9.03 -6.93
CA ILE A 46 -4.77 10.16 -5.99
C ILE A 46 -4.40 11.41 -6.77
N GLU A 47 -5.23 12.44 -6.67
CA GLU A 47 -4.93 13.80 -7.13
C GLU A 47 -4.83 14.73 -5.93
N ARG A 48 -3.67 15.33 -5.71
CA ARG A 48 -3.43 16.29 -4.62
C ARG A 48 -2.47 17.38 -5.08
N LYS A 49 -2.81 18.63 -4.80
CA LYS A 49 -1.97 19.80 -5.11
C LYS A 49 -1.43 20.40 -3.82
N SER A 50 -0.13 20.71 -3.78
CA SER A 50 0.52 21.38 -2.64
C SER A 50 0.16 20.77 -1.27
N THR A 51 0.17 19.44 -1.18
CA THR A 51 -0.29 18.69 -0.03
C THR A 51 0.89 17.98 0.64
N ASN A 52 0.85 17.85 1.98
CA ASN A 52 1.91 17.18 2.72
C ASN A 52 1.98 15.70 2.32
N ILE A 53 3.21 15.18 2.12
CA ILE A 53 3.46 13.76 1.84
C ILE A 53 2.72 12.86 2.84
N LYS A 54 2.68 13.23 4.13
CA LYS A 54 1.94 12.51 5.17
C LYS A 54 0.46 12.26 4.81
N VAL A 55 -0.19 13.23 4.19
CA VAL A 55 -1.60 13.13 3.80
C VAL A 55 -1.75 12.22 2.59
N VAL A 56 -0.86 12.35 1.59
CA VAL A 56 -0.83 11.49 0.41
C VAL A 56 -0.62 10.02 0.80
N LEU A 57 0.37 9.74 1.66
CA LEU A 57 0.61 8.38 2.17
C LEU A 57 -0.62 7.83 2.90
N LYS A 58 -1.28 8.64 3.74
CA LYS A 58 -2.52 8.23 4.43
C LYS A 58 -3.67 7.93 3.46
N ASP A 59 -3.76 8.67 2.37
CA ASP A 59 -4.76 8.40 1.33
C ASP A 59 -4.47 7.06 0.62
N ILE A 60 -3.19 6.70 0.43
CA ILE A 60 -2.78 5.37 -0.06
C ILE A 60 -3.14 4.27 0.96
N GLU A 61 -2.82 4.45 2.25
CA GLU A 61 -3.15 3.46 3.30
C GLU A 61 -4.64 3.14 3.32
N ARG A 62 -5.49 4.16 3.10
CA ARG A 62 -6.95 4.01 3.04
C ARG A 62 -7.43 3.27 1.80
N GLN A 63 -6.77 3.42 0.67
CA GLN A 63 -7.16 2.74 -0.59
C GLN A 63 -6.70 1.29 -0.62
N CYS A 64 -5.55 0.96 -0.01
CA CYS A 64 -4.82 -0.26 -0.34
C CYS A 64 -4.62 -1.25 0.83
N ASP A 65 -5.26 -1.04 1.98
CA ASP A 65 -5.02 -1.83 3.20
C ASP A 65 -3.52 -2.01 3.51
N LEU A 66 -2.77 -0.93 3.31
CA LEU A 66 -1.33 -0.84 3.57
C LEU A 66 -1.07 0.06 4.77
N ARG A 67 0.11 -0.07 5.35
CA ARG A 67 0.60 0.80 6.41
C ARG A 67 2.06 1.20 6.19
N PHE A 68 2.32 2.50 6.24
CA PHE A 68 3.66 3.05 6.10
C PHE A 68 4.30 3.28 7.46
N PHE A 69 5.53 2.80 7.62
CA PHE A 69 6.37 3.03 8.79
C PHE A 69 7.65 3.75 8.36
N TYR A 70 7.95 4.85 9.05
CA TYR A 70 9.13 5.67 8.77
C TYR A 70 9.56 6.41 10.03
N ASN A 71 10.82 6.85 10.06
CA ASN A 71 11.33 7.68 11.14
C ASN A 71 11.13 9.17 10.79
N PRO A 72 10.31 9.95 11.53
CA PRO A 72 10.03 11.35 11.22
C PRO A 72 11.26 12.28 11.36
N ARG A 73 12.32 11.85 12.05
CA ARG A 73 13.60 12.58 12.09
C ARG A 73 14.44 12.39 10.82
N ARG A 74 14.11 11.38 10.01
CA ARG A 74 14.87 10.98 8.81
C ARG A 74 14.07 11.17 7.53
N VAL A 75 12.76 11.07 7.57
CA VAL A 75 11.88 11.23 6.41
C VAL A 75 11.00 12.45 6.65
N ASP A 76 11.21 13.49 5.84
CA ASP A 76 10.39 14.70 5.90
C ASP A 76 9.06 14.48 5.18
N VAL A 77 8.07 14.02 5.93
CA VAL A 77 6.69 13.85 5.46
C VAL A 77 5.84 15.13 5.50
N MET A 78 6.41 16.24 6.00
CA MET A 78 5.75 17.55 6.03
C MET A 78 6.00 18.36 4.77
N ARG A 79 7.01 17.97 3.96
CA ARG A 79 7.20 18.49 2.61
C ARG A 79 5.90 18.43 1.81
N LYS A 80 5.60 19.52 1.11
CA LYS A 80 4.48 19.60 0.18
C LYS A 80 4.88 19.06 -1.18
N VAL A 81 3.99 18.25 -1.75
CA VAL A 81 4.11 17.70 -3.10
C VAL A 81 2.80 17.94 -3.86
N THR A 82 2.92 18.02 -5.18
CA THR A 82 1.78 17.97 -6.08
C THR A 82 1.89 16.65 -6.83
N VAL A 83 0.88 15.81 -6.68
CA VAL A 83 0.81 14.49 -7.27
C VAL A 83 -0.50 14.35 -8.01
N ASP A 84 -0.42 13.69 -9.16
CA ASP A 84 -1.57 13.39 -10.00
C ASP A 84 -1.41 11.99 -10.55
N PHE A 85 -2.05 11.03 -9.87
CA PHE A 85 -2.01 9.62 -10.19
C PHE A 85 -3.41 9.16 -10.58
N HIS A 86 -3.53 8.63 -11.80
CA HIS A 86 -4.75 8.00 -12.29
C HIS A 86 -4.47 6.53 -12.60
N TYR A 87 -5.02 5.63 -11.76
CA TYR A 87 -4.88 4.18 -11.90
C TYR A 87 -3.43 3.73 -12.13
N LYS A 88 -2.51 4.27 -11.32
CA LYS A 88 -1.08 3.98 -11.43
C LYS A 88 -0.65 2.92 -10.42
N PRO A 89 0.38 2.12 -10.74
CA PRO A 89 0.97 1.22 -9.76
C PRO A 89 1.51 2.02 -8.57
N LEU A 90 1.40 1.45 -7.38
CA LEU A 90 1.85 2.06 -6.13
C LEU A 90 3.32 2.47 -6.18
N GLU A 91 4.16 1.66 -6.83
CA GLU A 91 5.58 1.94 -7.01
C GLU A 91 5.82 3.26 -7.75
N GLU A 92 5.13 3.50 -8.89
CA GLU A 92 5.19 4.80 -9.60
C GLU A 92 4.72 5.95 -8.71
N ALA A 93 3.65 5.72 -7.92
CA ALA A 93 3.14 6.75 -7.01
C ALA A 93 4.17 7.09 -5.93
N LEU A 94 4.84 6.09 -5.33
CA LEU A 94 5.88 6.28 -4.33
C LEU A 94 7.12 6.96 -4.91
N ASP A 95 7.57 6.55 -6.10
CA ASP A 95 8.68 7.17 -6.82
C ASP A 95 8.44 8.67 -7.04
N LYS A 96 7.22 9.04 -7.42
CA LYS A 96 6.82 10.44 -7.60
C LYS A 96 6.68 11.20 -6.30
N ILE A 97 6.16 10.58 -5.25
CA ILE A 97 6.05 11.20 -3.91
C ILE A 97 7.45 11.52 -3.34
N PHE A 98 8.41 10.61 -3.54
CA PHE A 98 9.76 10.74 -3.01
C PHE A 98 10.77 11.30 -4.02
N GLU A 99 10.29 11.83 -5.16
CA GLU A 99 11.13 12.40 -6.20
C GLU A 99 12.03 13.53 -5.65
N GLY A 100 13.32 13.43 -5.98
CA GLY A 100 14.36 14.35 -5.47
C GLY A 100 14.75 14.14 -4.00
N THR A 101 14.35 13.03 -3.37
CA THR A 101 14.81 12.65 -2.02
C THR A 101 15.64 11.37 -2.05
N PRO A 102 16.56 11.18 -1.08
CA PRO A 102 17.30 9.92 -0.92
C PRO A 102 16.47 8.84 -0.20
N VAL A 103 15.15 9.01 -0.12
CA VAL A 103 14.24 8.08 0.56
C VAL A 103 14.02 6.86 -0.33
N LYS A 104 14.24 5.67 0.23
CA LYS A 104 13.91 4.38 -0.38
C LYS A 104 12.67 3.80 0.28
N TYR A 105 11.95 2.92 -0.41
CA TYR A 105 10.88 2.14 0.17
C TYR A 105 11.13 0.64 0.03
N GLU A 106 10.64 -0.13 0.99
CA GLU A 106 10.72 -1.59 0.98
C GLU A 106 9.35 -2.17 1.35
N PHE A 107 8.83 -3.06 0.52
CA PHE A 107 7.67 -3.87 0.84
C PHE A 107 8.07 -4.97 1.83
N ARG A 108 7.41 -5.00 2.98
CA ARG A 108 7.60 -5.98 4.05
C ARG A 108 6.30 -6.77 4.21
N GLY A 109 6.36 -8.07 3.91
CA GLY A 109 5.27 -9.03 4.14
C GLY A 109 5.39 -9.73 5.49
#